data_AF-A0A1B6I4K0-F1
#
_entry.id   AF-A0A1B6I4K0-F1
#
_cell.length_a   1.000
_cell.length_b   1.000
_cell.length_c   1.000
_cell.angle_alpha   90.00
_cell.angle_beta   90.00
_cell.angle_gamma   90.00
#
_symmetry.space_group_name_H-M   'P 1'
#
loop_
_entity.id
_entity.type
_entity.pdbx_description
1 polymer ?
#
loop_
_entity_poly.entity_id
_entity_poly.type
_entity_poly.pdbx_seq_one_letter_code
_entity_poly.pdbx_strand_id
1 'polypeptide(L)'
;GIWALMNMAFQAEQKIKSQILNTLGTDQIFRLLSDPQVNVLMKTLGLLRNLLSTKPHIDYIMGLHGNQIMQAVILILEGNHSAEVKEQALCILANIADGDSAKDYIMSNEDVLKKLQDYMVFINGLFRDPRGWRRTLSRPDIRSGRVYVGGLSGGFNQRAL
;
A
#
# COMPACT_ATOMS: atom_id res chain seq x y z
N GLY A 1 6.69 13.90 -10.53
CA GLY A 1 6.43 12.47 -10.80
C GLY A 1 5.96 11.78 -9.53
N ILE A 2 5.21 10.67 -9.64
CA ILE A 2 4.55 9.99 -8.50
C ILE A 2 5.51 9.58 -7.37
N TRP A 3 6.77 9.26 -7.73
CA TRP A 3 7.82 8.97 -6.76
C TRP A 3 8.12 10.14 -5.82
N ALA A 4 8.16 11.37 -6.34
CA ALA A 4 8.39 12.57 -5.54
C ALA A 4 7.23 12.80 -4.57
N LEU A 5 5.98 12.56 -5.01
CA LEU A 5 4.80 12.65 -4.16
C LEU A 5 4.83 11.60 -3.04
N MET A 6 5.19 10.36 -3.35
CA MET A 6 5.31 9.30 -2.36
C MET A 6 6.28 9.68 -1.23
N ASN A 7 7.46 10.21 -1.57
CA ASN A 7 8.44 10.65 -0.58
C ASN A 7 7.97 11.91 0.17
N MET A 8 7.32 12.85 -0.52
CA MET A 8 6.78 14.06 0.09
C MET A 8 5.66 13.75 1.09
N ALA A 9 4.85 12.71 0.86
CA ALA A 9 3.80 12.29 1.79
C ALA A 9 4.34 11.57 3.03
N PHE A 10 5.57 11.07 2.99
CA PHE A 10 6.18 10.34 4.10
C PHE A 10 6.45 11.30 5.27
N GLN A 11 5.85 11.00 6.43
CA GLN A 11 5.91 11.84 7.65
C GLN A 11 5.41 13.29 7.46
N ALA A 12 4.67 13.58 6.40
CA ALA A 12 4.11 14.90 6.18
C ALA A 12 2.95 15.20 7.13
N GLU A 13 2.79 16.48 7.45
CA GLU A 13 1.65 17.01 8.19
C GLU A 13 0.34 16.75 7.43
N GLN A 14 -0.77 16.66 8.17
CA GLN A 14 -2.11 16.39 7.62
C GLN A 14 -2.44 17.30 6.44
N LYS A 15 -2.19 18.61 6.58
CA LYS A 15 -2.47 19.62 5.56
C LYS A 15 -1.81 19.28 4.23
N ILE A 16 -0.54 18.87 4.26
CA ILE A 16 0.22 18.52 3.05
C ILE A 16 -0.33 17.24 2.42
N LYS A 17 -0.66 16.22 3.23
CA LYS A 17 -1.27 14.97 2.74
C LYS A 17 -2.62 15.23 2.06
N SER A 18 -3.46 16.07 2.67
CA SER A 18 -4.75 16.47 2.11
C SER A 18 -4.59 17.30 0.82
N GLN A 19 -3.61 18.21 0.78
CA GLN A 19 -3.30 18.96 -0.44
C GLN A 19 -2.83 18.05 -1.58
N ILE A 20 -2.01 17.03 -1.29
CA ILE A 20 -1.57 16.05 -2.29
C ILE A 20 -2.79 15.32 -2.87
N LEU A 21 -3.69 14.80 -2.02
CA LEU A 21 -4.91 14.11 -2.45
C LEU A 21 -5.83 15.00 -3.29
N ASN A 22 -6.09 16.21 -2.81
CA ASN A 22 -6.96 17.17 -3.49
C ASN A 22 -6.39 17.63 -4.83
N THR A 23 -5.08 17.82 -4.93
CA THR A 23 -4.41 18.27 -6.15
C THR A 23 -4.25 17.15 -7.17
N LEU A 24 -3.95 15.93 -6.70
CA LEU A 24 -3.81 14.77 -7.58
C LEU A 24 -5.18 14.33 -8.11
N GLY A 25 -6.20 14.36 -7.25
CA GLY A 25 -7.54 13.88 -7.56
C GLY A 25 -7.65 12.35 -7.54
N THR A 26 -8.81 11.85 -7.15
CA THR A 26 -9.06 10.39 -7.08
C THR A 26 -8.98 9.73 -8.46
N ASP A 27 -9.45 10.41 -9.52
CA ASP A 27 -9.44 9.86 -10.88
C ASP A 27 -8.02 9.59 -11.39
N GLN A 28 -7.09 10.51 -11.09
CA GLN A 28 -5.69 10.32 -11.47
C GLN A 28 -5.04 9.19 -10.65
N ILE A 29 -5.41 9.02 -9.39
CA ILE A 29 -4.96 7.88 -8.57
C ILE A 29 -5.41 6.57 -9.21
N PHE A 30 -6.69 6.45 -9.56
CA PHE A 30 -7.21 5.24 -10.25
C PHE A 30 -6.51 4.98 -11.58
N ARG A 31 -6.25 6.03 -12.35
CA ARG A 31 -5.49 5.92 -13.60
C ARG A 31 -4.08 5.36 -13.37
N LEU A 32 -3.39 5.84 -12.33
CA LEU A 32 -2.04 5.39 -11.98
C LEU A 32 -2.01 3.97 -11.38
N LEU A 33 -3.07 3.56 -10.67
CA LEU A 33 -3.24 2.19 -10.19
C LEU A 33 -3.58 1.21 -11.32
N SER A 34 -4.12 1.69 -12.43
CA SER A 34 -4.39 0.90 -13.62
C SER A 34 -3.22 0.92 -14.63
N ASP A 35 -2.09 1.51 -14.25
CA ASP A 35 -0.94 1.64 -15.15
C ASP A 35 -0.30 0.26 -15.42
N PRO A 36 -0.03 -0.08 -16.70
CA PRO A 36 0.58 -1.36 -17.04
C PRO A 36 2.00 -1.52 -16.47
N GLN A 37 2.68 -0.43 -16.15
CA GLN A 37 4.01 -0.47 -15.54
C GLN A 37 3.88 -0.69 -14.04
N VAL A 38 4.28 -1.89 -13.58
CA VAL A 38 4.30 -2.28 -12.16
C VAL A 38 5.04 -1.26 -11.28
N ASN A 39 6.08 -0.61 -11.80
CA ASN A 39 6.82 0.44 -11.08
C ASN A 39 5.97 1.67 -10.76
N VAL A 40 5.06 2.07 -11.66
CA VAL A 40 4.14 3.21 -11.45
C VAL A 40 3.07 2.81 -10.43
N LEU A 41 2.50 1.62 -10.60
CA LEU A 41 1.53 1.04 -9.67
C LEU A 41 2.10 0.97 -8.24
N MET A 42 3.28 0.37 -8.05
CA MET A 42 3.92 0.21 -6.74
C MET A 42 4.18 1.56 -6.05
N LYS A 43 4.62 2.58 -6.79
CA LYS A 43 4.85 3.92 -6.23
C LYS A 43 3.54 4.60 -5.84
N THR A 44 2.47 4.34 -6.58
CA THR A 44 1.13 4.87 -6.29
C THR A 44 0.56 4.23 -5.04
N LEU A 45 0.72 2.92 -4.86
CA LEU A 45 0.36 2.21 -3.63
C LEU A 45 1.19 2.69 -2.43
N GLY A 46 2.50 2.90 -2.63
CA GLY A 46 3.37 3.51 -1.62
C GLY A 46 2.91 4.91 -1.21
N LEU A 47 2.46 5.73 -2.16
CA LEU A 47 1.87 7.04 -1.87
C LEU A 47 0.60 6.90 -1.01
N LEU A 48 -0.34 6.03 -1.38
CA LEU A 48 -1.57 5.80 -0.60
C LEU A 48 -1.26 5.33 0.82
N ARG A 49 -0.33 4.40 0.98
CA ARG A 49 0.13 3.93 2.29
C ARG A 49 0.70 5.08 3.14
N ASN A 50 1.51 5.95 2.53
CA ASN A 50 2.13 7.09 3.22
C ASN A 50 1.10 8.16 3.62
N LEU A 51 0.10 8.41 2.78
CA LEU A 51 -1.01 9.29 3.13
C LEU A 51 -1.74 8.78 4.38
N LEU A 52 -1.95 7.47 4.46
CA LEU A 52 -2.63 6.79 5.55
C LEU A 52 -1.70 6.30 6.67
N SER A 53 -0.53 6.90 6.87
CA SER A 53 0.48 6.38 7.82
C SER A 53 0.36 6.88 9.27
N THR A 54 -0.62 7.72 9.60
CA THR A 54 -0.66 8.44 10.89
C THR A 54 -2.09 8.50 11.40
N LYS A 55 -2.37 7.98 12.60
CA LYS A 55 -3.73 7.72 13.11
C LYS A 55 -4.70 8.92 12.99
N PRO A 56 -4.38 10.16 13.42
CA PRO A 56 -5.27 11.32 13.22
C PRO A 56 -5.50 11.69 11.75
N HIS A 57 -4.57 11.34 10.85
CA HIS A 57 -4.70 11.63 9.41
C HIS A 57 -5.52 10.56 8.70
N ILE A 58 -5.48 9.31 9.19
CA ILE A 58 -6.22 8.18 8.63
C ILE A 58 -7.72 8.49 8.65
N ASP A 59 -8.28 8.82 9.82
CA ASP A 59 -9.71 9.09 9.95
C ASP A 59 -10.15 10.30 9.11
N TYR A 60 -9.33 11.36 9.08
CA TYR A 60 -9.63 12.54 8.26
C TYR A 60 -9.66 12.22 6.76
N ILE A 61 -8.64 11.53 6.25
CA ILE A 61 -8.53 11.20 4.83
C ILE A 61 -9.63 10.20 4.43
N MET A 62 -9.89 9.19 5.25
CA MET A 62 -10.95 8.23 5.01
C MET A 62 -12.35 8.85 5.10
N GLY A 63 -12.55 9.87 5.94
CA GLY A 63 -13.78 10.65 5.96
C GLY A 63 -14.07 11.38 4.64
N LEU A 64 -13.03 11.81 3.91
CA LEU A 64 -13.16 12.54 2.65
C LEU A 64 -13.17 11.63 1.41
N HIS A 65 -12.37 10.56 1.42
CA HIS A 65 -12.07 9.75 0.24
C HIS A 65 -12.20 8.24 0.49
N GLY A 66 -12.81 7.82 1.60
CA GLY A 66 -12.82 6.42 2.05
C GLY A 66 -13.39 5.46 1.01
N ASN A 67 -14.52 5.82 0.38
CA ASN A 67 -15.12 4.98 -0.67
C ASN A 67 -14.18 4.74 -1.84
N GLN A 68 -13.52 5.79 -2.34
CA GLN A 68 -12.58 5.71 -3.46
C GLN A 68 -11.32 4.92 -3.08
N ILE A 69 -10.79 5.14 -1.87
CA ILE A 69 -9.62 4.41 -1.37
C ILE A 69 -9.94 2.92 -1.23
N MET A 70 -11.12 2.57 -0.70
CA MET A 70 -11.56 1.18 -0.58
C MET A 70 -11.72 0.52 -1.96
N GLN A 71 -12.34 1.20 -2.92
CA GLN A 71 -12.45 0.71 -4.30
C GLN A 71 -11.08 0.47 -4.94
N ALA A 72 -10.12 1.39 -4.74
CA ALA A 72 -8.76 1.25 -5.21
C ALA A 72 -8.07 0.01 -4.62
N VAL A 73 -8.23 -0.23 -3.31
CA VAL A 73 -7.68 -1.41 -2.65
C VAL A 73 -8.32 -2.71 -3.17
N ILE A 74 -9.65 -2.73 -3.34
CA ILE A 74 -10.38 -3.90 -3.85
C ILE A 74 -9.90 -4.25 -5.26
N LEU A 75 -9.77 -3.24 -6.14
CA LEU A 75 -9.28 -3.41 -7.51
C LEU A 75 -7.92 -4.13 -7.55
N ILE A 76 -7.02 -3.79 -6.63
CA ILE A 76 -5.70 -4.43 -6.53
C ILE A 76 -5.77 -5.84 -5.96
N LEU A 77 -6.63 -6.08 -4.97
CA LEU A 77 -6.79 -7.42 -4.40
C LEU A 77 -7.45 -8.40 -5.38
N GLU A 78 -8.37 -7.91 -6.21
CA GLU A 78 -9.07 -8.66 -7.27
C GLU A 78 -8.25 -8.84 -8.53
N GLY A 79 -7.43 -7.85 -8.87
CA GLY A 79 -6.62 -7.87 -10.07
C GLY A 79 -5.63 -9.03 -10.09
N ASN A 80 -5.22 -9.41 -11.30
CA ASN A 80 -4.17 -10.40 -11.53
C ASN A 80 -2.78 -9.79 -11.31
N HIS A 81 -2.53 -9.34 -10.07
CA HIS A 81 -1.28 -8.74 -9.65
C HIS A 81 -0.40 -9.74 -8.88
N SER A 82 0.90 -9.47 -8.83
CA SER A 82 1.85 -10.26 -8.04
C SER A 82 1.54 -10.17 -6.54
N ALA A 83 2.06 -11.13 -5.77
CA ALA A 83 1.91 -11.15 -4.32
C ALA A 83 2.45 -9.87 -3.66
N GLU A 84 3.58 -9.34 -4.15
CA GLU A 84 4.20 -8.10 -3.64
C GLU A 84 3.28 -6.88 -3.78
N VAL A 85 2.57 -6.77 -4.90
CA VAL A 85 1.61 -5.67 -5.15
C VAL A 85 0.40 -5.81 -4.23
N LYS A 86 -0.11 -7.04 -4.07
CA LYS A 86 -1.25 -7.34 -3.18
C LYS A 86 -0.89 -7.10 -1.71
N GLU A 87 0.34 -7.37 -1.31
CA GLU A 87 0.85 -7.05 0.03
C GLU A 87 0.80 -5.54 0.32
N GLN A 88 1.12 -4.68 -0.65
CA GLN A 88 0.97 -3.24 -0.45
C GLN A 88 -0.48 -2.82 -0.19
N ALA A 89 -1.44 -3.44 -0.87
CA ALA A 89 -2.87 -3.20 -0.62
C ALA A 89 -3.29 -3.66 0.79
N LEU A 90 -2.78 -4.80 1.26
CA LEU A 90 -2.99 -5.28 2.62
C LEU A 90 -2.36 -4.34 3.67
N CYS A 91 -1.17 -3.79 3.42
CA CYS A 91 -0.57 -2.78 4.30
C CYS A 91 -1.42 -1.51 4.40
N ILE A 92 -2.06 -1.10 3.30
CA ILE A 92 -3.00 0.03 3.30
C ILE A 92 -4.23 -0.29 4.16
N LEU A 93 -4.80 -1.50 4.04
CA LEU A 93 -5.91 -1.93 4.90
C LEU A 93 -5.52 -1.97 6.38
N ALA A 94 -4.31 -2.44 6.71
CA ALA A 94 -3.81 -2.43 8.08
C ALA A 94 -3.71 -1.00 8.63
N ASN A 95 -3.24 -0.04 7.82
CA ASN A 95 -3.22 1.37 8.19
C ASN A 95 -4.64 1.93 8.40
N ILE A 96 -5.60 1.59 7.52
CA ILE A 96 -7.00 2.02 7.67
C ILE A 96 -7.63 1.45 8.95
N ALA A 97 -7.33 0.19 9.28
CA ALA A 97 -7.81 -0.48 10.48
C ALA A 97 -7.27 0.14 11.79
N ASP A 98 -6.15 0.87 11.73
CA ASP A 98 -5.60 1.62 12.88
C ASP A 98 -6.38 2.91 13.18
N GLY A 99 -7.20 3.42 12.24
CA GLY A 99 -8.07 4.56 12.47
C GLY A 99 -9.29 4.21 13.35
N ASP A 100 -9.83 5.20 14.05
CA ASP A 100 -10.92 4.98 15.00
C ASP A 100 -12.27 4.79 14.29
N SER A 101 -12.57 5.62 13.27
CA SER A 101 -13.76 5.52 12.43
C SER A 101 -13.44 4.96 11.03
N ALA A 102 -12.20 5.08 10.57
CA ALA A 102 -11.76 4.57 9.27
C ALA A 102 -11.94 3.05 9.13
N LYS A 103 -11.76 2.30 10.22
CA LYS A 103 -11.98 0.85 10.24
C LYS A 103 -13.40 0.44 9.86
N ASP A 104 -14.39 1.32 10.05
CA ASP A 104 -15.79 1.03 9.71
C ASP A 104 -15.96 0.81 8.21
N TYR A 105 -15.16 1.48 7.37
CA TYR A 105 -15.12 1.22 5.92
C TYR A 105 -14.70 -0.21 5.56
N ILE A 106 -13.88 -0.84 6.40
CA ILE A 106 -13.50 -2.25 6.25
C ILE A 106 -14.63 -3.14 6.78
N MET A 107 -15.13 -2.85 7.98
CA MET A 107 -16.14 -3.67 8.66
C MET A 107 -17.49 -3.66 7.93
N SER A 108 -17.83 -2.59 7.23
CA SER A 108 -19.05 -2.49 6.44
C SER A 108 -18.92 -3.11 5.04
N ASN A 109 -17.74 -3.62 4.66
CA ASN A 109 -17.48 -4.15 3.34
C ASN A 109 -17.22 -5.67 3.40
N GLU A 110 -18.28 -6.45 3.21
CA GLU A 110 -18.24 -7.92 3.28
C GLU A 110 -17.26 -8.53 2.27
N ASP A 111 -17.14 -7.96 1.07
CA ASP A 111 -16.23 -8.44 0.04
C ASP A 111 -14.76 -8.32 0.47
N VAL A 112 -14.40 -7.20 1.10
CA VAL A 112 -13.06 -6.99 1.66
C VAL A 112 -12.80 -7.96 2.80
N LEU A 113 -13.75 -8.14 3.71
CA LEU A 113 -13.62 -9.06 4.84
C LEU A 113 -13.41 -10.51 4.36
N LYS A 114 -14.19 -10.94 3.36
CA LYS A 114 -14.04 -12.27 2.75
C LYS A 114 -12.67 -12.46 2.12
N LYS A 115 -12.18 -11.48 1.37
CA LYS A 115 -10.82 -11.53 0.79
C LYS A 115 -9.76 -11.59 1.87
N LEU A 116 -9.87 -10.78 2.93
CA LEU A 116 -8.93 -10.82 4.06
C LEU A 116 -8.91 -12.22 4.69
N GLN A 117 -10.07 -12.84 4.88
CA GLN A 117 -10.18 -14.21 5.37
C GLN A 117 -9.48 -15.20 4.44
N ASP A 118 -9.72 -15.12 3.12
CA ASP A 118 -9.08 -15.98 2.12
C ASP A 118 -7.55 -15.83 2.15
N TYR A 119 -7.03 -14.60 2.25
CA TYR A 119 -5.59 -14.34 2.39
C TYR A 119 -5.02 -14.89 3.71
N MET A 120 -5.72 -14.73 4.83
CA MET A 120 -5.27 -15.28 6.12
C MET A 120 -5.25 -16.81 6.10
N VAL A 121 -6.23 -17.45 5.48
CA VAL A 121 -6.27 -18.91 5.30
C VAL A 121 -5.14 -19.38 4.38
N PHE A 122 -4.88 -18.66 3.28
CA PHE A 122 -3.76 -18.94 2.39
C PHE A 122 -2.40 -18.85 3.12
N ILE A 123 -2.18 -17.77 3.87
CA ILE A 123 -0.96 -17.55 4.66
C ILE A 123 -0.83 -18.64 5.75
N ASN A 124 -1.89 -18.94 6.48
CA ASN A 124 -1.89 -20.00 7.50
C ASN A 124 -1.66 -21.39 6.89
N GLY A 125 -2.15 -21.64 5.68
CA GLY A 125 -1.88 -22.85 4.90
C GLY A 125 -0.40 -22.99 4.51
N LEU A 126 0.25 -21.88 4.15
CA LEU A 126 1.70 -21.84 3.90
C LEU A 126 2.52 -22.15 5.16
N PHE A 127 2.10 -21.68 6.34
CA PHE A 127 2.75 -22.02 7.61
C PHE A 127 2.54 -23.48 8.05
N ARG A 128 1.47 -24.15 7.57
CA ARG A 128 1.20 -25.57 7.83
C ARG A 128 1.90 -26.54 6.88
N ASP A 129 2.32 -26.13 5.68
CA ASP A 129 3.08 -26.99 4.73
C ASP A 129 4.53 -26.48 4.51
N PRO A 130 5.54 -27.11 5.14
CA PRO A 130 6.96 -26.75 4.97
C PRO A 130 7.47 -26.83 3.51
N ARG A 131 6.77 -27.51 2.61
CA ARG A 131 7.12 -27.61 1.18
C ARG A 131 6.62 -26.40 0.37
N GLY A 132 5.58 -25.72 0.83
CA GLY A 132 5.11 -24.44 0.27
C GLY A 132 6.11 -23.32 0.59
N TRP A 133 6.55 -23.25 1.84
CA TRP A 133 7.57 -22.31 2.31
C TRP A 133 8.88 -22.37 1.51
N ARG A 134 9.36 -23.58 1.18
CA ARG A 134 10.58 -23.76 0.38
C ARG A 134 10.46 -23.25 -1.06
N ARG A 135 9.28 -23.28 -1.67
CA ARG A 135 9.04 -22.70 -3.01
C ARG A 135 8.92 -21.17 -2.97
N THR A 136 8.35 -20.63 -1.90
CA THR A 136 8.24 -19.18 -1.66
C THR A 136 9.61 -18.56 -1.36
N LEU A 137 10.45 -19.17 -0.51
CA LEU A 137 11.83 -18.73 -0.26
C LEU A 137 12.83 -19.03 -1.38
N SER A 138 12.45 -19.82 -2.38
CA SER A 138 13.26 -20.03 -3.59
C SER A 138 13.05 -18.94 -4.63
N ARG A 139 12.09 -18.05 -4.39
CA ARG A 139 11.94 -16.82 -5.16
C ARG A 139 12.99 -15.78 -4.69
N PRO A 140 13.84 -15.23 -5.58
CA PRO A 140 14.91 -14.30 -5.22
C PRO A 140 14.42 -13.04 -4.47
N ASP A 141 13.16 -12.70 -4.67
CA ASP A 141 12.38 -11.58 -4.13
C ASP A 141 12.22 -11.62 -2.60
N ILE A 142 12.20 -12.81 -1.97
CA ILE A 142 11.87 -12.95 -0.54
C ILE A 142 13.12 -13.14 0.34
N ARG A 143 14.27 -13.53 -0.23
CA ARG A 143 15.52 -13.68 0.54
C ARG A 143 16.18 -12.37 0.95
N SER A 144 15.82 -11.27 0.30
CA SER A 144 16.24 -9.95 0.73
C SER A 144 15.23 -9.45 1.77
N GLY A 145 15.46 -9.74 3.05
CA GLY A 145 14.81 -9.08 4.19
C GLY A 145 15.06 -7.56 4.27
N ARG A 146 15.13 -6.88 3.12
CA ARG A 146 15.06 -5.44 2.98
C ARG A 146 13.59 -5.11 2.81
N VAL A 147 13.00 -4.59 3.88
CA VAL A 147 12.11 -3.43 3.71
C VAL A 147 12.82 -2.52 2.70
N TYR A 148 12.24 -2.29 1.52
CA TYR A 148 12.80 -1.41 0.49
C TYR A 148 12.81 0.04 1.03
N VAL A 149 13.78 0.32 1.91
CA VAL A 149 14.39 1.63 2.04
C VAL A 149 15.34 1.73 0.85
N GLY A 150 15.17 2.79 0.06
CA GLY A 150 15.89 3.00 -1.19
C GLY A 150 17.40 2.72 -1.06
N GLY A 151 17.91 1.95 -2.01
CA GLY A 151 19.32 1.63 -2.11
C GLY A 151 19.69 1.34 -3.56
N LEU A 152 19.50 2.32 -4.44
CA LEU A 152 20.36 2.42 -5.61
C LEU A 152 21.77 2.66 -5.06
N SER A 153 22.61 1.64 -5.17
CA SER A 153 24.06 1.82 -5.13
C SER A 153 24.44 2.69 -6.33
N GLY A 154 24.54 3.99 -6.09
CA GLY A 154 25.15 4.98 -6.96
C GLY A 154 25.73 6.02 -6.02
N GLY A 155 27.03 5.89 -5.74
CA GLY A 155 27.72 6.72 -4.76
C GLY A 155 27.59 8.20 -5.10
N PHE A 156 27.01 8.97 -4.18
CA PHE A 156 27.36 10.36 -3.99
C PHE A 156 27.95 10.52 -2.59
N ASN A 157 29.25 10.76 -2.59
CA ASN A 157 30.11 10.96 -1.44
C ASN A 157 29.74 12.29 -0.78
N GLN A 158 29.09 12.25 0.38
CA GLN A 158 29.01 13.41 1.27
C GLN A 158 30.28 13.47 2.12
N ARG A 159 31.26 14.21 1.61
CA ARG A 159 32.24 14.92 2.43
C ARG A 159 32.27 16.38 1.99
N ALA A 160 32.40 17.23 2.99
CA ALA A 160 32.57 18.67 2.98
C ALA A 160 31.27 19.50 3.02
N LEU A 161 31.11 20.18 4.17
CA LEU A 161 30.80 21.60 4.34
C LEU A 161 30.24 22.33 3.10
#